data_AF-A0A953W1E5-F1
#
_entry.id   AF-A0A953W1E5-F1
#
_cell.length_a   1.000
_cell.length_b   1.000
_cell.length_c   1.000
_cell.angle_alpha   90.00
_cell.angle_beta   90.00
_cell.angle_gamma   90.00
#
_symmetry.space_group_name_H-M   'P 1'
#
loop_
_entity.id
_entity.type
_entity.pdbx_description
1 polymer ?
#
loop_
_entity_poly.entity_id
_entity_poly.type
_entity_poly.pdbx_seq_one_letter_code
_entity_poly.pdbx_strand_id
1 'polypeptide(L)'
;CIVVAIDAKTVAPGRWEIFTHGGRKPTGIDAVEFAQTVVNKGAGEILLTSMDRDGTRAGFNLPLTRAISDAVHVPVIASGGVGTLDHLVEGVTEGGASAVLAASIFHFGDYTIGEAKAHMAAAGIPVRLT
;
A
#
# COMPACT_ATOMS: atom_id res chain seq x y z
N CYS A 1 12.87 -7.88 -12.25
CA CYS A 1 12.11 -7.73 -11.00
C CYS A 1 10.70 -8.27 -11.24
N ILE A 2 10.13 -9.00 -10.27
CA ILE A 2 8.76 -9.52 -10.32
C ILE A 2 7.98 -8.83 -9.20
N VAL A 3 6.87 -8.19 -9.53
CA VAL A 3 5.96 -7.58 -8.55
C VAL A 3 4.82 -8.54 -8.27
N VAL A 4 4.50 -8.77 -7.00
CA VAL A 4 3.31 -9.53 -6.60
C VAL A 4 2.27 -8.58 -6.03
N ALA A 5 1.10 -8.53 -6.66
CA ALA A 5 -0.05 -7.82 -6.14
C ALA A 5 -0.75 -8.66 -5.07
N ILE A 6 -1.01 -8.05 -3.91
CA ILE A 6 -1.73 -8.63 -2.79
C ILE A 6 -2.94 -7.75 -2.51
N ASP A 7 -4.13 -8.29 -2.77
CA ASP A 7 -5.39 -7.72 -2.32
C ASP A 7 -5.71 -8.31 -0.95
N ALA A 8 -5.69 -7.49 0.11
CA ALA A 8 -5.89 -7.96 1.48
C ALA A 8 -7.06 -7.26 2.16
N LYS A 9 -7.80 -8.02 2.97
CA LYS A 9 -8.97 -7.55 3.73
C LYS A 9 -8.87 -7.94 5.19
N THR A 10 -9.28 -7.04 6.08
CA THR A 10 -9.34 -7.30 7.52
C THR A 10 -10.43 -8.33 7.82
N VAL A 11 -10.06 -9.44 8.48
CA VAL A 11 -10.99 -10.50 8.88
C VAL A 11 -11.18 -10.60 10.40
N ALA A 12 -10.24 -10.07 11.16
CA ALA A 12 -10.34 -9.86 12.61
C ALA A 12 -9.34 -8.77 13.03
N PRO A 13 -9.41 -8.21 14.25
CA PRO A 13 -8.40 -7.28 14.74
C PRO A 13 -6.98 -7.85 14.59
N GLY A 14 -6.13 -7.15 13.83
CA GLY A 14 -4.75 -7.57 13.55
C GLY A 14 -4.60 -8.79 12.63
N ARG A 15 -5.66 -9.20 11.92
CA ARG A 15 -5.62 -10.33 10.98
C ARG A 15 -6.18 -9.93 9.61
N TRP A 16 -5.42 -10.25 8.57
CA TRP A 16 -5.78 -9.95 7.18
C TRP A 16 -5.69 -11.18 6.32
N GLU A 17 -6.66 -11.35 5.45
CA GLU A 17 -6.71 -12.46 4.52
C GLU A 17 -6.49 -11.95 3.10
N ILE A 18 -5.76 -12.69 2.27
CA ILE A 18 -5.65 -12.37 0.85
C ILE A 18 -6.91 -12.82 0.11
N PHE A 19 -7.33 -12.00 -0.85
CA PHE A 19 -8.43 -12.31 -1.76
C PHE A 19 -7.91 -12.41 -3.19
N THR A 20 -8.61 -13.17 -4.02
CA THR A 20 -8.29 -13.33 -5.44
C THR A 20 -9.51 -13.06 -6.31
N HIS A 21 -9.32 -13.13 -7.63
CA HIS A 21 -10.38 -12.90 -8.63
C HIS A 21 -11.01 -11.49 -8.52
N GLY A 22 -10.17 -10.48 -8.26
CA GLY A 22 -10.59 -9.09 -8.05
C GLY A 22 -11.34 -8.93 -6.73
N GLY A 23 -10.75 -9.42 -5.63
CA GLY A 23 -11.33 -9.27 -4.29
C GLY A 23 -12.58 -10.11 -3.99
N ARG A 24 -12.99 -11.02 -4.89
CA ARG A 24 -14.27 -11.75 -4.76
C ARG A 24 -14.15 -13.11 -4.08
N LYS A 25 -12.96 -13.72 -4.13
CA LYS A 25 -12.74 -15.07 -3.62
C LYS A 25 -11.81 -15.04 -2.41
N PRO A 26 -12.32 -15.32 -1.18
CA PRO A 26 -11.47 -15.54 -0.02
C PRO A 26 -10.60 -16.78 -0.22
N THR A 27 -9.43 -16.80 0.40
CA THR A 27 -8.45 -17.88 0.29
C THR A 27 -8.19 -18.60 1.62
N GLY A 28 -8.53 -17.98 2.74
CA GLY A 28 -8.15 -18.40 4.08
C GLY A 28 -6.66 -18.22 4.41
N ILE A 29 -5.89 -17.57 3.52
CA ILE A 29 -4.43 -17.39 3.67
C ILE A 29 -4.16 -16.01 4.28
N ASP A 30 -3.34 -15.99 5.33
CA ASP A 30 -2.91 -14.75 5.98
C ASP A 30 -2.05 -13.90 5.03
N ALA A 31 -2.31 -12.59 5.00
CA ALA A 31 -1.64 -11.67 4.08
C ALA A 31 -0.14 -11.48 4.37
N VAL A 32 0.26 -11.51 5.64
CA VAL A 32 1.67 -11.37 6.05
C VAL A 32 2.43 -12.66 5.71
N GLU A 33 1.85 -13.82 6.03
CA GLU A 33 2.44 -15.13 5.67
C GLU A 33 2.57 -15.29 4.14
N PHE A 34 1.57 -14.85 3.39
CA PHE A 34 1.62 -14.87 1.93
C PHE A 34 2.72 -13.96 1.38
N ALA A 35 2.83 -12.73 1.90
CA ALA A 35 3.89 -11.78 1.53
C ALA A 35 5.29 -12.39 1.73
N GLN A 36 5.56 -12.99 2.89
CA GLN A 36 6.82 -13.68 3.16
C GLN A 36 7.05 -14.84 2.18
N THR A 37 6.01 -15.63 1.91
CA THR A 37 6.07 -16.78 1.01
C THR A 37 6.45 -16.37 -0.42
N VAL A 38 5.83 -15.33 -0.96
CA VAL A 38 6.10 -14.90 -2.35
C VAL A 38 7.48 -14.27 -2.49
N VAL A 39 7.93 -13.54 -1.46
CA VAL A 39 9.30 -13.00 -1.40
C VAL A 39 10.33 -14.12 -1.35
N ASN A 40 10.11 -15.15 -0.52
CA ASN A 40 10.97 -16.34 -0.48
C ASN A 40 10.97 -17.13 -1.79
N LYS A 41 9.96 -16.95 -2.64
CA LYS A 41 9.87 -17.52 -3.99
C LYS A 41 10.46 -16.63 -5.09
N GLY A 42 11.02 -15.47 -4.73
CA GLY A 42 11.72 -14.57 -5.64
C GLY A 42 10.92 -13.35 -6.11
N ALA A 43 9.81 -13.01 -5.46
CA ALA A 43 9.19 -11.68 -5.65
C ALA A 43 10.19 -10.59 -5.23
N GLY A 44 10.35 -9.58 -6.07
CA GLY A 44 11.27 -8.46 -5.84
C GLY A 44 10.61 -7.20 -5.30
N GLU A 45 9.27 -7.16 -5.27
CA GLU A 45 8.47 -6.04 -4.75
C GLU A 45 7.02 -6.52 -4.49
N ILE A 46 6.36 -5.91 -3.52
CA ILE A 46 4.95 -6.15 -3.21
C ILE A 46 4.13 -4.91 -3.54
N LEU A 47 3.05 -5.10 -4.31
CA LEU A 47 1.99 -4.11 -4.45
C LEU A 47 0.85 -4.50 -3.51
N LEU A 48 0.68 -3.76 -2.43
CA LEU A 48 -0.28 -4.08 -1.36
C LEU A 48 -1.50 -3.16 -1.45
N THR A 49 -2.64 -3.73 -1.85
CA THR A 49 -3.92 -3.03 -1.89
C THR A 49 -4.79 -3.42 -0.70
N SER A 50 -5.16 -2.45 0.14
CA SER A 50 -6.14 -2.68 1.20
C SER A 50 -7.56 -2.58 0.64
N MET A 51 -8.27 -3.71 0.61
CA MET A 51 -9.66 -3.76 0.16
C MET A 51 -10.63 -3.00 1.09
N ASP A 52 -10.28 -2.85 2.37
CA ASP A 52 -11.08 -2.09 3.33
C ASP A 52 -11.05 -0.58 3.07
N ARG A 53 -9.96 -0.11 2.43
CA ARG A 53 -9.70 1.31 2.20
C ARG A 53 -9.91 1.71 0.75
N ASP A 54 -9.89 0.77 -0.19
CA ASP A 54 -10.00 1.10 -1.59
C ASP A 54 -11.29 1.88 -1.92
N GLY A 55 -11.16 2.94 -2.72
CA GLY A 55 -12.25 3.87 -3.03
C GLY A 55 -12.74 4.77 -1.88
N THR A 56 -12.34 4.55 -0.63
CA THR A 56 -12.91 5.28 0.54
C THR A 56 -12.38 6.70 0.72
N ARG A 57 -11.20 7.01 0.17
CA ARG A 57 -10.47 8.28 0.40
C ARG A 57 -10.13 8.55 1.89
N ALA A 58 -10.14 7.53 2.74
CA ALA A 58 -9.93 7.62 4.19
C ALA A 58 -8.51 7.26 4.65
N GLY A 59 -7.52 7.38 3.76
CA GLY A 59 -6.12 7.01 4.01
C GLY A 59 -5.82 5.53 3.80
N PHE A 60 -4.52 5.21 3.83
CA PHE A 60 -4.05 3.83 3.74
C PHE A 60 -4.44 3.02 4.98
N ASN A 61 -4.39 1.70 4.87
CA ASN A 61 -4.47 0.82 6.03
C ASN A 61 -3.09 0.70 6.68
N LEU A 62 -2.70 1.71 7.48
CA LEU A 62 -1.36 1.79 8.07
C LEU A 62 -0.96 0.55 8.88
N PRO A 63 -1.84 -0.06 9.72
CA PRO A 63 -1.50 -1.29 10.43
C PRO A 63 -1.15 -2.45 9.49
N LEU A 64 -1.93 -2.64 8.41
CA LEU A 64 -1.66 -3.67 7.40
C LEU A 64 -0.36 -3.39 6.64
N THR A 65 -0.19 -2.15 6.15
CA THR A 65 1.03 -1.74 5.44
C THR A 65 2.26 -1.96 6.30
N ARG A 66 2.19 -1.58 7.58
CA ARG A 66 3.29 -1.76 8.53
C ARG A 66 3.60 -3.22 8.79
N ALA A 67 2.57 -4.04 9.04
CA ALA A 67 2.74 -5.46 9.28
C ALA A 67 3.43 -6.18 8.12
N ILE A 68 3.09 -5.85 6.87
CA ILE A 68 3.74 -6.44 5.70
C ILE A 68 5.14 -5.86 5.47
N SER A 69 5.31 -4.54 5.59
CA SER A 69 6.61 -3.88 5.36
C SER A 69 7.67 -4.33 6.38
N ASP A 70 7.28 -4.54 7.65
CA ASP A 70 8.19 -5.07 8.68
C ASP A 70 8.52 -6.56 8.47
N ALA A 71 7.66 -7.31 7.77
CA ALA A 71 7.79 -8.75 7.60
C ALA A 71 8.63 -9.18 6.38
N VAL A 72 8.91 -8.28 5.44
CA VAL A 72 9.65 -8.58 4.21
C VAL A 72 10.81 -7.61 3.99
N HIS A 73 11.84 -8.08 3.28
CA HIS A 73 13.04 -7.26 2.98
C HIS A 73 12.97 -6.56 1.62
N VAL A 74 11.92 -6.79 0.84
CA VAL A 74 11.73 -6.17 -0.48
C VAL A 74 10.85 -4.92 -0.36
N PRO A 75 10.91 -3.98 -1.32
CA PRO A 75 10.04 -2.81 -1.32
C PRO A 75 8.55 -3.17 -1.28
N VAL A 76 7.79 -2.37 -0.53
CA VAL A 76 6.32 -2.46 -0.46
C VAL A 76 5.72 -1.17 -0.98
N ILE A 77 4.81 -1.28 -1.94
CA ILE A 77 3.99 -0.20 -2.46
C ILE A 77 2.64 -0.22 -1.73
N ALA A 78 2.33 0.82 -0.95
CA ALA A 78 1.01 0.97 -0.35
C ALA A 78 -0.02 1.46 -1.37
N SER A 79 -1.17 0.81 -1.43
CA SER A 79 -2.28 1.10 -2.36
C SER A 79 -3.64 1.00 -1.67
N GLY A 80 -4.59 1.82 -2.14
CA GLY A 80 -5.99 1.85 -1.69
C GLY A 80 -6.24 2.85 -0.55
N GLY A 81 -7.12 3.83 -0.81
CA GLY A 81 -7.68 4.73 0.21
C GLY A 81 -7.16 6.15 0.26
N VAL A 82 -6.17 6.54 -0.55
CA VAL A 82 -5.65 7.92 -0.55
C VAL A 82 -6.74 8.93 -0.92
N GLY A 83 -6.95 9.91 -0.04
CA GLY A 83 -7.85 11.04 -0.26
C GLY A 83 -7.22 12.44 -0.20
N THR A 84 -6.00 12.54 0.33
CA THR A 84 -5.27 13.80 0.63
C THR A 84 -3.77 13.55 0.45
N LEU A 85 -2.97 14.62 0.40
CA LEU A 85 -1.51 14.49 0.31
C LEU A 85 -0.88 13.98 1.62
N ASP A 86 -1.48 14.25 2.78
CA ASP A 86 -1.01 13.73 4.08
C ASP A 86 -1.05 12.20 4.11
N HIS A 87 -2.08 11.58 3.54
CA HIS A 87 -2.15 10.13 3.43
C HIS A 87 -0.95 9.53 2.67
N LEU A 88 -0.35 10.26 1.71
CA LEU A 88 0.87 9.82 1.03
C LEU A 88 2.07 9.81 1.97
N VAL A 89 2.17 10.82 2.84
CA VAL A 89 3.23 10.96 3.84
C VAL A 89 3.10 9.87 4.89
N GLU A 90 1.89 9.65 5.42
CA GLU A 90 1.59 8.62 6.42
C GLU A 90 1.92 7.21 5.91
N GLY A 91 1.61 6.92 4.64
CA GLY A 91 1.92 5.63 4.01
C GLY A 91 3.41 5.26 4.10
N VAL A 92 4.29 6.26 3.96
CA VAL A 92 5.75 6.08 4.05
C VAL A 92 6.22 6.11 5.51
N THR A 93 5.85 7.15 6.26
CA THR A 93 6.41 7.46 7.58
C THR A 93 5.86 6.56 8.70
N GLU A 94 4.58 6.25 8.66
CA GLU A 94 3.92 5.39 9.65
C GLU A 94 3.79 3.95 9.14
N GLY A 95 3.35 3.81 7.88
CA GLY A 95 3.15 2.52 7.22
C GLY A 95 4.44 1.80 6.84
N GLY A 96 5.57 2.50 6.74
CA GLY A 96 6.86 1.92 6.34
C GLY A 96 6.95 1.55 4.86
N ALA A 97 6.02 2.04 4.02
CA ALA A 97 6.03 1.74 2.60
C ALA A 97 7.23 2.40 1.90
N SER A 98 7.83 1.68 0.95
CA SER A 98 8.90 2.22 0.09
C SER A 98 8.36 3.13 -1.02
N ALA A 99 7.12 2.90 -1.43
CA ALA A 99 6.40 3.75 -2.37
C ALA A 99 4.90 3.78 -2.05
N VAL A 100 4.21 4.77 -2.60
CA VAL A 100 2.77 4.95 -2.45
C VAL A 100 2.11 5.05 -3.82
N LEU A 101 0.98 4.39 -3.98
CA LEU A 101 0.15 4.40 -5.18
C LEU A 101 -1.18 5.06 -4.85
N ALA A 102 -1.56 6.05 -5.66
CA ALA A 102 -2.86 6.69 -5.60
C ALA A 102 -3.43 6.87 -7.00
N ALA A 103 -4.75 6.72 -7.13
CA ALA A 103 -5.45 6.86 -8.40
C ALA A 103 -6.46 8.03 -8.36
N SER A 104 -7.48 7.95 -7.50
CA SER A 104 -8.61 8.88 -7.48
C SER A 104 -8.20 10.35 -7.36
N ILE A 105 -7.28 10.67 -6.45
CA ILE A 105 -6.83 12.06 -6.23
C ILE A 105 -6.15 12.69 -7.46
N PHE A 106 -5.59 11.87 -8.36
CA PHE A 106 -4.95 12.34 -9.59
C PHE A 106 -5.91 12.29 -10.78
N HIS A 107 -6.70 11.22 -10.91
CA HIS A 107 -7.66 11.07 -12.01
C HIS A 107 -8.78 12.11 -11.97
N PHE A 108 -9.21 12.53 -10.78
CA PHE A 108 -10.24 13.57 -10.62
C PHE A 108 -9.67 15.00 -10.59
N GLY A 109 -8.35 15.15 -10.69
CA GLY A 109 -7.69 16.46 -10.71
C GLY A 109 -7.70 17.20 -9.38
N ASP A 110 -7.92 16.51 -8.26
CA ASP A 110 -7.86 17.10 -6.91
C ASP A 110 -6.44 17.59 -6.59
N TYR A 111 -5.44 16.82 -7.04
CA TYR A 111 -4.02 17.16 -6.93
C TYR A 111 -3.26 16.71 -8.17
N THR A 112 -2.09 17.31 -8.38
CA THR A 112 -1.11 16.91 -9.37
C THR A 112 0.00 16.07 -8.74
N ILE A 113 0.75 15.33 -9.58
CA ILE A 113 1.97 14.64 -9.14
C ILE A 113 3.00 15.65 -8.60
N GLY A 114 3.06 16.86 -9.15
CA GLY A 114 3.95 17.91 -8.68
C GLY A 114 3.65 18.35 -7.24
N GLU A 115 2.38 18.59 -6.94
CA GLU A 115 1.94 18.93 -5.57
C GLU A 115 2.20 17.79 -4.58
N ALA A 116 1.92 16.54 -4.98
CA ALA A 116 2.23 15.38 -4.14
C ALA A 116 3.72 15.29 -3.83
N LYS A 117 4.59 15.44 -4.85
CA LYS A 117 6.04 15.41 -4.66
C LYS A 117 6.53 16.55 -3.76
N ALA A 118 6.02 17.76 -3.95
CA ALA A 118 6.38 18.91 -3.13
C ALA A 118 5.95 18.73 -1.67
N HIS A 119 4.75 18.20 -1.44
CA HIS A 119 4.23 17.92 -0.09
C HIS A 119 5.05 16.85 0.62
N MET A 120 5.33 15.74 -0.05
CA MET A 120 6.16 14.67 0.52
C MET A 120 7.60 15.14 0.81
N ALA A 121 8.18 15.97 -0.08
CA ALA A 121 9.49 16.56 0.15
C ALA A 121 9.50 17.53 1.34
N ALA A 122 8.45 18.35 1.50
CA ALA A 122 8.28 19.24 2.65
C ALA A 122 8.15 18.47 3.97
N ALA A 123 7.60 17.25 3.93
CA ALA A 123 7.55 16.33 5.07
C ALA A 123 8.88 15.56 5.32
N GLY A 124 9.94 15.86 4.57
CA GLY A 124 11.26 15.25 4.74
C GLY A 124 11.46 13.91 4.03
N ILE A 125 10.50 13.47 3.20
CA ILE A 125 10.63 12.24 2.42
C ILE A 125 11.51 12.52 1.19
N PRO A 126 12.57 11.72 0.92
CA PRO A 126 13.34 11.85 -0.31
C PRO A 126 12.48 11.55 -1.55
N VAL A 127 12.28 12.57 -2.38
CA VAL A 127 11.46 12.47 -3.59
C VAL A 127 12.22 13.03 -4.79
N ARG A 128 12.06 12.38 -5.94
CA ARG A 128 12.57 12.89 -7.21
C ARG A 128 11.69 14.02 -7.72
N LEU A 129 12.16 15.26 -7.63
CA LEU A 129 11.41 16.46 -8.02
C LEU A 129 11.33 16.69 -9.54
N THR A 130 12.23 16.07 -10.32
CA THR A 130 12.38 16.29 -11.77
C THR A 130 11.97 15.11 -12.63
#